data_AF-A0A832R904-F1
#
_entry.id   AF-A0A832R904-F1
#
_cell.length_a   1.000
_cell.length_b   1.000
_cell.length_c   1.000
_cell.angle_alpha   90.00
_cell.angle_beta   90.00
_cell.angle_gamma   90.00
#
_symmetry.space_group_name_H-M   'P 1'
#
loop_
_entity.id
_entity.type
_entity.pdbx_description
1 polymer ?
#
loop_
_entity_poly.entity_id
_entity_poly.type
_entity_poly.pdbx_seq_one_letter_code
_entity_poly.pdbx_strand_id
1 'polypeptide(L)'
;MKKKVFLYLYPIQEFFDTSFHPEEFYRSFGLKYPFPILNECIQKRYREKGYEVVFATYPDREVKVVDVKNEDRVILTDITFKEASGYYEDGSEKSRDEIRYPDSKFLIDQLGEIDSLVVGGFHACDCVKRVADYAYDIGIDTLVDYELTESFGYYLKQEFFEIDKYNPANIRELIRYYAFTDYKSEERRNDYLERFKNNFSPVYHFFDERYTPTVTAEEMIAREYQEDIERQQSERTN
;
A
#
# COMPACT_ATOMS: atom_id res chain seq x y z
N MET A 1 8.01 -26.40 -8.17
CA MET A 1 6.98 -25.34 -8.27
C MET A 1 7.65 -24.04 -7.90
N LYS A 2 7.35 -22.92 -8.57
CA LYS A 2 7.88 -21.62 -8.16
C LYS A 2 7.31 -21.24 -6.80
N LYS A 3 8.16 -20.94 -5.81
CA LYS A 3 7.77 -20.51 -4.48
C LYS A 3 7.46 -19.01 -4.51
N LYS A 4 6.22 -18.67 -4.20
CA LYS A 4 5.71 -17.30 -4.24
C LYS A 4 5.36 -16.85 -2.82
N VAL A 5 5.85 -15.68 -2.41
CA VAL A 5 5.61 -15.14 -1.07
C VAL A 5 4.88 -13.82 -1.16
N PHE A 6 3.86 -13.64 -0.33
CA PHE A 6 3.32 -12.34 0.02
C PHE A 6 3.80 -11.98 1.42
N LEU A 7 4.63 -10.93 1.51
CA LEU A 7 5.18 -10.41 2.75
C LEU A 7 4.42 -9.14 3.17
N TYR A 8 3.70 -9.20 4.28
CA TYR A 8 3.03 -8.04 4.85
C TYR A 8 3.85 -7.47 6.01
N LEU A 9 4.34 -6.25 5.86
CA LEU A 9 5.22 -5.60 6.84
C LEU A 9 4.43 -4.90 7.94
N TYR A 10 4.81 -5.23 9.16
CA TYR A 10 4.47 -4.54 10.42
C TYR A 10 2.98 -4.30 10.63
N PRO A 11 2.15 -5.35 10.61
CA PRO A 11 0.75 -5.25 11.00
C PRO A 11 0.63 -5.08 12.53
N ILE A 12 1.07 -3.93 13.07
CA ILE A 12 1.06 -3.61 14.50
C ILE A 12 0.03 -2.52 14.78
N GLN A 13 -0.55 -2.52 15.98
CA GLN A 13 -1.65 -1.61 16.34
C GLN A 13 -1.28 -0.13 16.12
N GLU A 14 -0.06 0.28 16.47
CA GLU A 14 0.38 1.68 16.40
C GLU A 14 0.36 2.24 14.98
N PHE A 15 0.75 1.45 13.98
CA PHE A 15 0.70 1.90 12.59
C PHE A 15 -0.73 1.96 12.06
N PHE A 16 -1.61 1.08 12.53
CA PHE A 16 -3.02 1.15 12.18
C PHE A 16 -3.71 2.36 12.84
N ASP A 17 -3.46 2.62 14.12
CA ASP A 17 -4.08 3.74 14.85
C ASP A 17 -3.68 5.11 14.28
N THR A 18 -2.48 5.20 13.69
CA THR A 18 -2.00 6.42 13.04
C THR A 18 -2.50 6.59 11.62
N SER A 19 -2.83 5.49 10.92
CA SER A 19 -3.19 5.52 9.49
C SER A 19 -4.69 5.35 9.23
N PHE A 20 -5.45 4.82 10.19
CA PHE A 20 -6.86 4.49 10.05
C PHE A 20 -7.68 5.05 11.21
N HIS A 21 -8.97 5.31 10.94
CA HIS A 21 -9.90 5.73 11.98
C HIS A 21 -10.57 4.53 12.67
N PRO A 22 -11.17 4.71 13.87
CA PRO A 22 -12.01 3.69 14.48
C PRO A 22 -13.21 3.31 13.60
N GLU A 23 -13.75 2.11 13.80
CA GLU A 23 -14.87 1.58 13.01
C GLU A 23 -16.10 2.50 13.03
N GLU A 24 -16.37 3.16 14.16
CA GLU A 24 -17.48 4.09 14.34
C GLU A 24 -17.38 5.29 13.39
N PHE A 25 -16.16 5.75 13.10
CA PHE A 25 -15.93 6.83 12.14
C PHE A 25 -16.44 6.41 10.77
N TYR A 26 -15.99 5.26 10.25
CA TYR A 26 -16.41 4.79 8.93
C TYR A 26 -17.92 4.58 8.86
N ARG A 27 -18.52 3.95 9.89
CA ARG A 27 -19.97 3.74 9.98
C ARG A 27 -20.75 5.05 9.95
N SER A 28 -20.27 6.11 10.61
CA SER A 28 -20.95 7.43 10.62
C SER A 28 -21.01 8.10 9.25
N PHE A 29 -20.08 7.78 8.35
CA PHE A 29 -20.08 8.24 6.95
C PHE A 29 -20.68 7.21 5.98
N GLY A 30 -21.30 6.12 6.48
CA GLY A 30 -21.83 5.04 5.63
C GLY A 30 -20.75 4.27 4.87
N LEU A 31 -19.50 4.35 5.30
CA LEU A 31 -18.36 3.67 4.70
C LEU A 31 -18.15 2.29 5.32
N LYS A 32 -17.65 1.35 4.51
CA LYS A 32 -17.22 0.04 5.02
C LYS A 32 -15.93 0.20 5.82
N TYR A 33 -15.86 -0.50 6.94
CA TYR A 33 -14.63 -0.58 7.72
C TYR A 33 -13.56 -1.34 6.92
N PRO A 34 -12.33 -0.82 6.77
CA PRO A 34 -11.36 -1.41 5.84
C PRO A 34 -10.87 -2.82 6.24
N PHE A 35 -10.71 -3.13 7.52
CA PHE A 35 -9.94 -4.32 7.93
C PHE A 35 -10.52 -5.69 7.51
N PRO A 36 -11.85 -5.93 7.58
CA PRO A 36 -12.42 -7.14 7.01
C PRO A 36 -12.11 -7.31 5.52
N ILE A 37 -12.07 -6.20 4.77
CA ILE A 37 -11.80 -6.19 3.34
C ILE A 37 -10.31 -6.38 3.05
N LEU A 38 -9.43 -5.84 3.90
CA LEU A 38 -7.98 -6.11 3.82
C LEU A 38 -7.72 -7.62 3.94
N ASN A 39 -8.32 -8.29 4.93
CA ASN A 39 -8.19 -9.74 5.09
C ASN A 39 -8.75 -10.52 3.90
N GLU A 40 -9.86 -10.06 3.31
CA GLU A 40 -10.42 -10.64 2.10
C GLU A 40 -9.47 -10.47 0.89
N CYS A 41 -8.81 -9.32 0.76
CA CYS A 41 -7.81 -9.09 -0.28
C CYS A 41 -6.62 -10.05 -0.11
N ILE A 42 -6.08 -10.19 1.10
CA ILE A 42 -4.97 -11.12 1.37
C ILE A 42 -5.38 -12.56 1.02
N GLN A 43 -6.61 -12.94 1.37
CA GLN A 43 -7.16 -14.24 1.03
C GLN A 43 -7.24 -14.45 -0.49
N LYS A 44 -7.91 -13.55 -1.23
CA LYS A 44 -8.21 -13.73 -2.66
C LYS A 44 -7.02 -13.44 -3.57
N ARG A 45 -6.20 -12.43 -3.25
CA ARG A 45 -5.02 -12.07 -4.04
C ARG A 45 -3.86 -13.03 -3.85
N TYR A 46 -3.68 -13.57 -2.64
CA TYR A 46 -2.45 -14.30 -2.30
C TYR A 46 -2.72 -15.75 -1.87
N ARG A 47 -3.47 -15.99 -0.80
CA ARG A 47 -3.67 -17.37 -0.29
C ARG A 47 -4.29 -18.30 -1.33
N GLU A 48 -5.39 -17.88 -1.95
CA GLU A 48 -6.09 -18.68 -3.00
C GLU A 48 -5.27 -18.83 -4.29
N LYS A 49 -4.29 -17.95 -4.50
CA LYS A 49 -3.39 -18.01 -5.67
C LYS A 49 -2.09 -18.75 -5.36
N GLY A 50 -2.01 -19.45 -4.23
CA GLY A 50 -0.88 -20.30 -3.85
C GLY A 50 0.37 -19.50 -3.47
N TYR A 51 0.21 -18.30 -2.93
CA TYR A 51 1.29 -17.61 -2.24
C TYR A 51 1.36 -18.12 -0.79
N GLU A 52 2.57 -18.30 -0.29
CA GLU A 52 2.84 -18.35 1.14
C GLU A 52 2.67 -16.93 1.69
N VAL A 53 1.79 -16.75 2.68
CA VAL A 53 1.60 -15.45 3.33
C VAL A 53 2.47 -15.39 4.57
N VAL A 54 3.30 -14.35 4.65
CA VAL A 54 4.24 -14.10 5.73
C VAL A 54 4.00 -12.71 6.31
N PHE A 55 3.88 -12.62 7.63
CA PHE A 55 3.79 -11.35 8.35
C PHE A 55 5.12 -11.07 9.04
N ALA A 56 5.72 -9.90 8.79
CA ALA A 56 6.87 -9.45 9.55
C ALA A 56 6.43 -8.52 10.67
N THR A 57 6.84 -8.79 11.91
CA THR A 57 6.56 -7.91 13.07
C THR A 57 7.81 -7.67 13.89
N TYR A 58 7.74 -6.70 14.80
CA TYR A 58 8.82 -6.44 15.76
C TYR A 58 8.80 -7.48 16.89
N PRO A 59 9.96 -7.87 17.46
CA PRO A 59 10.03 -8.82 18.58
C PRO A 59 9.20 -8.43 19.81
N ASP A 60 8.99 -7.13 20.02
CA ASP A 60 8.22 -6.55 21.12
C ASP A 60 6.80 -6.15 20.70
N ARG A 61 6.30 -6.66 19.55
CA ARG A 61 4.95 -6.38 19.04
C ARG A 61 4.23 -7.60 18.51
N GLU A 62 2.96 -7.68 18.83
CA GLU A 62 2.05 -8.67 18.29
C GLU A 62 1.54 -8.24 16.91
N VAL A 63 1.33 -9.23 16.03
CA VAL A 63 0.54 -9.03 14.81
C VAL A 63 -0.91 -8.74 15.21
N LYS A 64 -1.43 -7.63 14.72
CA LYS A 64 -2.78 -7.12 14.95
C LYS A 64 -3.45 -6.78 13.62
N VAL A 65 -4.77 -6.63 13.66
CA VAL A 65 -5.64 -6.16 12.56
C VAL A 65 -5.78 -7.11 11.36
N VAL A 66 -4.75 -7.91 11.06
CA VAL A 66 -4.80 -8.99 10.06
C VAL A 66 -5.06 -10.33 10.72
N ASP A 67 -5.81 -11.19 10.02
CA ASP A 67 -6.13 -12.54 10.45
C ASP A 67 -4.97 -13.46 10.04
N VAL A 68 -4.16 -13.87 11.02
CA VAL A 68 -3.11 -14.88 10.85
C VAL A 68 -3.74 -16.27 10.87
N LYS A 69 -3.60 -17.02 9.78
CA LYS A 69 -4.07 -18.41 9.65
C LYS A 69 -2.97 -19.39 10.04
N ASN A 70 -3.35 -20.65 10.28
CA ASN A 70 -2.42 -21.71 10.68
C ASN A 70 -1.33 -21.99 9.64
N GLU A 71 -1.63 -21.74 8.36
CA GLU A 71 -0.72 -21.96 7.24
C GLU A 71 0.20 -20.75 6.98
N ASP A 72 -0.11 -19.59 7.58
CA ASP A 72 0.70 -18.39 7.45
C ASP A 72 1.92 -18.48 8.38
N ARG A 73 2.96 -17.69 8.08
CA ARG A 73 4.13 -17.55 8.97
C ARG A 73 4.23 -16.15 9.53
N VAL A 74 4.77 -16.06 10.75
CA VAL A 74 5.19 -14.80 11.34
C VAL A 74 6.71 -14.84 11.48
N ILE A 75 7.38 -13.81 10.97
CA ILE A 75 8.83 -13.59 11.10
C ILE A 75 9.07 -12.31 11.89
N LEU A 76 10.27 -12.21 12.47
CA LEU A 76 10.63 -11.07 13.31
C LEU A 76 11.65 -10.17 12.60
N THR A 77 11.62 -8.89 12.92
CA THR A 77 12.72 -7.97 12.60
C THR A 77 13.92 -8.23 13.52
N ASP A 78 15.09 -7.72 13.11
CA ASP A 78 16.35 -7.77 13.87
C ASP A 78 16.44 -6.69 14.97
N ILE A 79 15.48 -5.77 14.99
CA ILE A 79 15.36 -4.69 15.97
C ILE A 79 13.95 -4.65 16.58
N THR A 80 13.80 -3.98 17.72
CA THR A 80 12.49 -3.74 18.36
C THR A 80 11.75 -2.54 17.74
N PHE A 81 10.44 -2.46 17.95
CA PHE A 81 9.64 -1.29 17.58
C PHE A 81 10.11 -0.05 18.34
N LYS A 82 10.53 -0.21 19.60
CA LYS A 82 11.14 0.89 20.38
C LYS A 82 12.34 1.50 19.67
N GLU A 83 13.16 0.72 18.96
CA GLU A 83 14.29 1.22 18.19
C GLU A 83 13.87 1.86 16.87
N ALA A 84 12.84 1.33 16.23
CA ALA A 84 12.32 1.83 14.95
C ALA A 84 11.38 3.04 15.07
N SER A 85 10.77 3.25 16.23
CA SER A 85 9.86 4.37 16.46
C SER A 85 10.59 5.71 16.41
N GLY A 86 9.95 6.71 15.81
CA GLY A 86 10.39 8.10 15.84
C GLY A 86 10.20 8.80 17.18
N TYR A 87 9.67 8.11 18.19
CA TYR A 87 9.39 8.65 19.52
C TYR A 87 10.02 7.80 20.62
N TYR A 88 10.44 8.44 21.72
CA TYR A 88 10.77 7.77 22.97
C TYR A 88 9.50 7.38 23.75
N GLU A 89 9.64 6.60 24.82
CA GLU A 89 8.52 6.13 25.65
C GLU A 89 7.79 7.27 26.38
N ASP A 90 8.45 8.40 26.62
CA ASP A 90 7.84 9.60 27.20
C ASP A 90 7.10 10.46 26.16
N GLY A 91 7.07 10.03 24.89
CA GLY A 91 6.42 10.72 23.77
C GLY A 91 7.26 11.84 23.14
N SER A 92 8.49 12.07 23.60
CA SER A 92 9.39 13.03 22.93
C SER A 92 9.90 12.48 21.59
N GLU A 93 10.12 13.37 20.63
CA GLU A 93 10.61 13.00 19.29
C GLU A 93 12.10 12.66 19.30
N LYS A 94 12.46 11.60 18.58
CA LYS A 94 13.86 11.25 18.31
C LYS A 94 14.40 12.04 17.14
N SER A 95 15.71 12.26 17.14
CA SER A 95 16.39 12.71 15.93
C SER A 95 16.44 11.59 14.88
N ARG A 96 16.57 11.96 13.60
CA ARG A 96 16.62 10.98 12.50
C ARG A 96 17.75 9.96 12.64
N ASP A 97 18.88 10.36 13.19
CA ASP A 97 20.06 9.50 13.34
C ASP A 97 19.88 8.41 14.42
N GLU A 98 18.87 8.56 15.28
CA GLU A 98 18.54 7.61 16.34
C GLU A 98 17.51 6.56 15.92
N ILE A 99 16.83 6.80 14.80
CA ILE A 99 15.82 5.88 14.26
C ILE A 99 16.52 4.76 13.52
N ARG A 100 16.32 3.52 13.96
CA ARG A 100 16.88 2.33 13.31
C ARG A 100 15.83 1.68 12.43
N TYR A 101 16.23 1.29 11.23
CA TYR A 101 15.36 0.53 10.32
C TYR A 101 15.68 -0.96 10.40
N PRO A 102 14.68 -1.85 10.27
CA PRO A 102 14.92 -3.28 10.15
C PRO A 102 15.83 -3.59 8.95
N ASP A 103 16.72 -4.56 9.12
CA ASP A 103 17.62 -4.99 8.07
C ASP A 103 16.87 -5.77 6.98
N SER A 104 16.88 -5.24 5.75
CA SER A 104 16.13 -5.83 4.64
C SER A 104 16.66 -7.21 4.25
N LYS A 105 17.98 -7.43 4.36
CA LYS A 105 18.57 -8.74 4.11
C LYS A 105 18.10 -9.77 5.14
N PHE A 106 18.09 -9.42 6.42
CA PHE A 106 17.63 -10.27 7.50
C PHE A 106 16.17 -10.70 7.32
N LEU A 107 15.30 -9.77 6.89
CA LEU A 107 13.90 -10.11 6.58
C LEU A 107 13.80 -11.06 5.38
N ILE A 108 14.52 -10.80 4.28
CA ILE A 108 14.47 -11.63 3.08
C ILE A 108 15.09 -13.02 3.33
N ASP A 109 16.20 -13.13 4.06
CA ASP A 109 16.84 -14.41 4.38
C ASP A 109 15.89 -15.36 5.13
N GLN A 110 15.00 -14.83 5.98
CA GLN A 110 13.99 -15.62 6.72
C GLN A 110 12.91 -16.22 5.82
N LEU A 111 12.73 -15.71 4.59
CA LEU A 111 11.80 -16.27 3.62
C LEU A 111 12.37 -17.54 2.94
N GLY A 112 13.69 -17.74 3.01
CA GLY A 112 14.41 -18.78 2.29
C GLY A 112 14.48 -18.51 0.79
N GLU A 113 14.78 -19.55 0.00
CA GLU A 113 14.81 -19.44 -1.46
C GLU A 113 13.39 -19.23 -2.02
N ILE A 114 13.13 -18.09 -2.66
CA ILE A 114 11.83 -17.73 -3.25
C ILE A 114 12.00 -17.26 -4.70
N ASP A 115 11.01 -17.51 -5.54
CA ASP A 115 11.02 -17.09 -6.96
C ASP A 115 10.37 -15.72 -7.18
N SER A 116 9.34 -15.41 -6.39
CA SER A 116 8.62 -14.14 -6.50
C SER A 116 8.16 -13.63 -5.14
N LEU A 117 8.26 -12.31 -4.95
CA LEU A 117 7.88 -11.62 -3.73
C LEU A 117 6.86 -10.53 -4.05
N VAL A 118 5.76 -10.51 -3.31
CA VAL A 118 4.87 -9.34 -3.25
C VAL A 118 4.95 -8.75 -1.85
N VAL A 119 5.15 -7.44 -1.74
CA VAL A 119 5.28 -6.74 -0.46
C VAL A 119 4.11 -5.78 -0.24
N GLY A 120 3.49 -5.84 0.93
CA GLY A 120 2.50 -4.88 1.42
C GLY A 120 2.82 -4.45 2.86
N GLY A 121 1.90 -3.74 3.50
CA GLY A 121 2.05 -3.27 4.88
C GLY A 121 2.63 -1.86 5.00
N PHE A 122 3.43 -1.60 6.03
CA PHE A 122 3.83 -0.25 6.44
C PHE A 122 5.35 -0.05 6.37
N HIS A 123 5.88 1.12 6.01
CA HIS A 123 5.26 2.21 5.26
C HIS A 123 5.63 2.08 3.77
N ALA A 124 4.68 2.35 2.89
CA ALA A 124 4.77 2.11 1.45
C ALA A 124 6.03 2.73 0.85
N CYS A 125 6.34 3.98 1.17
CA CYS A 125 7.46 4.73 0.60
C CYS A 125 8.78 4.61 1.38
N ASP A 126 8.80 3.86 2.49
CA ASP A 126 9.99 3.71 3.33
C ASP A 126 10.32 2.21 3.53
N CYS A 127 9.83 1.58 4.58
CA CYS A 127 10.21 0.19 4.88
C CYS A 127 9.78 -0.81 3.80
N VAL A 128 8.57 -0.67 3.24
CA VAL A 128 8.10 -1.53 2.12
C VAL A 128 9.02 -1.37 0.92
N LYS A 129 9.35 -0.11 0.58
CA LYS A 129 10.27 0.21 -0.51
C LYS A 129 11.63 -0.45 -0.31
N ARG A 130 12.24 -0.30 0.87
CA ARG A 130 13.57 -0.82 1.19
C ARG A 130 13.65 -2.33 1.05
N VAL A 131 12.66 -3.04 1.59
CA VAL A 131 12.61 -4.51 1.51
C VAL A 131 12.38 -4.99 0.08
N ALA A 132 11.46 -4.34 -0.65
CA ALA A 132 11.17 -4.69 -2.03
C ALA A 132 12.36 -4.40 -2.97
N ASP A 133 13.00 -3.23 -2.83
CA ASP A 133 14.19 -2.87 -3.60
C ASP A 133 15.34 -3.84 -3.34
N TYR A 134 15.60 -4.19 -2.09
CA TYR A 134 16.65 -5.16 -1.76
C TYR A 134 16.38 -6.52 -2.42
N ALA A 135 15.13 -7.02 -2.36
CA ALA A 135 14.75 -8.28 -3.00
C ALA A 135 14.92 -8.22 -4.53
N TYR A 136 14.52 -7.10 -5.14
CA TYR A 136 14.68 -6.85 -6.57
C TYR A 136 16.16 -6.82 -6.98
N ASP A 137 17.01 -6.12 -6.22
CA ASP A 137 18.44 -5.98 -6.48
C ASP A 137 19.19 -7.31 -6.43
N ILE A 138 18.72 -8.27 -5.62
CA ILE A 138 19.27 -9.64 -5.59
C ILE A 138 18.61 -10.60 -6.59
N GLY A 139 17.72 -10.09 -7.46
CA GLY A 139 17.17 -10.82 -8.60
C GLY A 139 15.85 -11.56 -8.34
N ILE A 140 15.12 -11.25 -7.27
CA ILE A 140 13.79 -11.81 -7.00
C ILE A 140 12.74 -11.04 -7.82
N ASP A 141 11.82 -11.76 -8.48
CA ASP A 141 10.67 -11.15 -9.17
C ASP A 141 9.76 -10.46 -8.13
N THR A 142 9.86 -9.14 -8.03
CA THR A 142 9.35 -8.38 -6.88
C THR A 142 8.33 -7.33 -7.29
N LEU A 143 7.20 -7.28 -6.55
CA LEU A 143 6.14 -6.30 -6.72
C LEU A 143 5.75 -5.71 -5.36
N VAL A 144 5.47 -4.42 -5.30
CA VAL A 144 4.78 -3.81 -4.16
C VAL A 144 3.29 -3.72 -4.46
N ASP A 145 2.45 -4.36 -3.65
CA ASP A 145 1.00 -4.14 -3.69
C ASP A 145 0.68 -2.86 -2.93
N TYR A 146 0.75 -1.72 -3.63
CA TYR A 146 0.57 -0.40 -3.04
C TYR A 146 -0.82 -0.20 -2.43
N GLU A 147 -1.83 -0.91 -2.93
CA GLU A 147 -3.17 -0.83 -2.36
C GLU A 147 -3.21 -1.44 -0.96
N LEU A 148 -2.46 -2.53 -0.69
CA LEU A 148 -2.42 -3.17 0.62
C LEU A 148 -1.34 -2.58 1.55
N THR A 149 -1.24 -1.25 1.59
CA THR A 149 -0.35 -0.48 2.47
C THR A 149 -1.15 0.40 3.44
N GLU A 150 -0.51 1.38 4.09
CA GLU A 150 -1.22 2.44 4.83
C GLU A 150 -2.28 3.17 4.00
N SER A 151 -2.18 3.12 2.67
CA SER A 151 -3.13 3.77 1.76
C SER A 151 -4.40 2.95 1.50
N PHE A 152 -4.55 1.75 2.08
CA PHE A 152 -5.65 0.83 1.76
C PHE A 152 -7.05 1.44 1.93
N GLY A 153 -7.29 2.17 3.02
CA GLY A 153 -8.59 2.77 3.30
C GLY A 153 -9.00 3.85 2.28
N TYR A 154 -8.02 4.43 1.60
CA TYR A 154 -8.23 5.39 0.53
C TYR A 154 -8.53 4.69 -0.80
N TYR A 155 -7.78 3.63 -1.13
CA TYR A 155 -7.98 2.87 -2.37
C TYR A 155 -9.28 2.07 -2.41
N LEU A 156 -9.76 1.61 -1.26
CA LEU A 156 -11.05 0.93 -1.13
C LEU A 156 -12.24 1.72 -1.72
N LYS A 157 -12.10 3.05 -1.82
CA LYS A 157 -13.16 3.95 -2.34
C LYS A 157 -13.06 4.18 -3.85
N GLN A 158 -11.99 3.70 -4.49
CA GLN A 158 -11.77 3.92 -5.91
C GLN A 158 -12.58 2.92 -6.73
N GLU A 159 -13.16 3.38 -7.82
CA GLU A 159 -14.02 2.54 -8.69
C GLU A 159 -13.28 1.36 -9.33
N PHE A 160 -11.97 1.49 -9.50
CA PHE A 160 -11.12 0.48 -10.13
C PHE A 160 -10.60 -0.57 -9.14
N PHE A 161 -10.91 -0.43 -7.84
CA PHE A 161 -10.43 -1.33 -6.82
C PHE A 161 -11.11 -2.70 -6.95
N GLU A 162 -10.32 -3.76 -7.14
CA GLU A 162 -10.78 -5.14 -7.24
C GLU A 162 -10.23 -5.96 -6.07
N ILE A 163 -11.11 -6.58 -5.27
CA ILE A 163 -10.67 -7.33 -4.07
C ILE A 163 -9.68 -8.45 -4.43
N ASP A 164 -9.86 -9.12 -5.57
CA ASP A 164 -9.07 -10.27 -5.98
C ASP A 164 -7.88 -9.94 -6.89
N LYS A 165 -7.66 -8.66 -7.26
CA LYS A 165 -6.57 -8.26 -8.16
C LYS A 165 -5.96 -6.91 -7.78
N TYR A 166 -4.65 -6.81 -7.97
CA TYR A 166 -3.93 -5.55 -7.91
C TYR A 166 -3.47 -5.16 -9.33
N ASN A 167 -3.64 -3.88 -9.67
CA ASN A 167 -3.18 -3.33 -10.96
C ASN A 167 -2.42 -2.00 -10.74
N PRO A 168 -1.08 -1.99 -10.83
CA PRO A 168 -0.28 -0.78 -10.61
C PRO A 168 -0.56 0.33 -11.63
N ALA A 169 -1.08 0.00 -12.82
CA ALA A 169 -1.47 1.01 -13.80
C ALA A 169 -2.64 1.89 -13.29
N ASN A 170 -3.54 1.35 -12.46
CA ASN A 170 -4.63 2.14 -11.89
C ASN A 170 -4.10 3.22 -10.93
N ILE A 171 -3.03 2.91 -10.20
CA ILE A 171 -2.38 3.86 -9.31
C ILE A 171 -1.77 5.00 -10.12
N ARG A 172 -1.03 4.68 -11.20
CA ARG A 172 -0.50 5.67 -12.15
C ARG A 172 -1.61 6.60 -12.65
N GLU A 173 -2.73 6.06 -13.12
CA GLU A 173 -3.83 6.86 -13.64
C GLU A 173 -4.47 7.74 -12.56
N LEU A 174 -4.61 7.25 -11.33
CA LEU A 174 -5.11 8.05 -10.24
C LEU A 174 -4.18 9.25 -9.92
N ILE A 175 -2.87 9.05 -9.96
CA ILE A 175 -1.90 10.15 -9.74
C ILE A 175 -1.96 11.17 -10.88
N ARG A 176 -2.10 10.69 -12.13
CA ARG A 176 -2.33 11.56 -13.29
C ARG A 176 -3.61 12.37 -13.12
N TYR A 177 -4.69 11.75 -12.67
CA TYR A 177 -5.95 12.42 -12.37
C TYR A 177 -5.74 13.59 -11.40
N TYR A 178 -5.12 13.36 -10.24
CA TYR A 178 -4.84 14.43 -9.28
C TYR A 178 -3.94 15.53 -9.84
N ALA A 179 -2.94 15.16 -10.64
CA ALA A 179 -2.11 16.16 -11.30
C ALA A 179 -2.98 17.08 -12.19
N PHE A 180 -3.93 16.51 -12.95
CA PHE A 180 -4.83 17.28 -13.81
C PHE A 180 -5.82 18.15 -13.03
N THR A 181 -6.38 17.66 -11.93
CA THR A 181 -7.37 18.41 -11.14
C THR A 181 -6.74 19.50 -10.29
N ASP A 182 -5.56 19.25 -9.71
CA ASP A 182 -4.95 20.14 -8.72
C ASP A 182 -4.08 21.23 -9.36
N TYR A 183 -3.54 20.97 -10.56
CA TYR A 183 -2.64 21.89 -11.24
C TYR A 183 -3.15 22.32 -12.62
N LYS A 184 -3.57 23.59 -12.69
CA LYS A 184 -4.03 24.21 -13.95
C LYS A 184 -2.93 24.36 -15.00
N SER A 185 -1.70 24.63 -14.58
CA SER A 185 -0.55 24.81 -15.48
C SER A 185 0.08 23.47 -15.85
N GLU A 186 0.34 23.25 -17.14
CA GLU A 186 1.02 22.06 -17.64
C GLU A 186 2.41 21.87 -17.03
N GLU A 187 3.17 22.96 -16.84
CA GLU A 187 4.49 22.93 -16.21
C GLU A 187 4.45 22.29 -14.81
N ARG A 188 3.53 22.74 -13.93
CA ARG A 188 3.38 22.17 -12.59
C ARG A 188 2.89 20.73 -12.60
N ARG A 189 2.04 20.35 -13.57
CA ARG A 189 1.61 18.95 -13.74
C ARG A 189 2.80 18.06 -14.05
N ASN A 190 3.62 18.48 -15.01
CA ASN A 190 4.79 17.71 -15.43
C ASN A 190 5.83 17.63 -14.31
N ASP A 191 6.07 18.71 -13.56
CA ASP A 191 6.95 18.69 -12.39
C ASP A 191 6.44 17.70 -11.32
N TYR A 192 5.15 17.74 -11.00
CA TYR A 192 4.56 16.81 -10.03
C TYR A 192 4.70 15.35 -10.47
N LEU A 193 4.36 15.03 -11.72
CA LEU A 193 4.46 13.67 -12.25
C LEU A 193 5.90 13.17 -12.32
N GLU A 194 6.85 14.04 -12.67
CA GLU A 194 8.27 13.69 -12.71
C GLU A 194 8.82 13.45 -11.30
N ARG A 195 8.46 14.30 -10.33
CA ARG A 195 8.81 14.08 -8.91
C ARG A 195 8.22 12.79 -8.38
N PHE A 196 6.96 12.49 -8.72
CA PHE A 196 6.33 11.23 -8.37
C PHE A 196 7.14 10.06 -8.95
N LYS A 197 7.41 10.07 -10.25
CA LYS A 197 8.19 9.03 -10.93
C LYS A 197 9.56 8.79 -10.30
N ASN A 198 10.22 9.86 -9.86
CA ASN A 198 11.54 9.79 -9.24
C ASN A 198 11.51 9.30 -7.77
N ASN A 199 10.36 9.34 -7.10
CA ASN A 199 10.22 8.86 -5.72
C ASN A 199 9.89 7.36 -5.60
N PHE A 200 9.40 6.73 -6.67
CA PHE A 200 9.02 5.32 -6.68
C PHE A 200 9.98 4.49 -7.52
N SER A 201 10.46 3.37 -6.97
CA SER A 201 11.36 2.46 -7.66
C SER A 201 10.62 1.55 -8.66
N PRO A 202 11.35 0.80 -9.51
CA PRO A 202 10.75 -0.14 -10.45
C PRO A 202 9.83 -1.19 -9.81
N VAL A 203 10.04 -1.56 -8.54
CA VAL A 203 9.24 -2.57 -7.81
C VAL A 203 7.76 -2.22 -7.64
N TYR A 204 7.37 -0.96 -7.84
CA TYR A 204 5.95 -0.56 -7.82
C TYR A 204 5.25 -0.76 -9.16
N HIS A 205 6.01 -0.94 -10.26
CA HIS A 205 5.47 -1.18 -11.61
C HIS A 205 4.46 -0.13 -12.14
N PHE A 206 4.37 1.07 -11.54
CA PHE A 206 3.40 2.10 -11.96
C PHE A 206 3.53 2.49 -13.43
N PHE A 207 4.75 2.52 -13.95
CA PHE A 207 5.06 2.92 -15.33
C PHE A 207 5.37 1.74 -16.26
N ASP A 208 5.04 0.53 -15.83
CA ASP A 208 5.26 -0.67 -16.61
C ASP A 208 4.13 -0.87 -17.63
N GLU A 209 4.49 -0.85 -18.91
CA GLU A 209 3.54 -0.93 -20.04
C GLU A 209 2.83 -2.29 -20.13
N ARG A 210 3.30 -3.31 -19.40
CA ARG A 210 2.62 -4.60 -19.30
C ARG A 210 1.27 -4.50 -18.58
N TYR A 211 1.05 -3.44 -17.81
CA TYR A 211 -0.20 -3.21 -17.07
C TYR A 211 -1.07 -2.18 -17.81
N THR A 212 -2.27 -2.62 -18.17
CA THR A 212 -3.30 -1.75 -18.75
C THR A 212 -4.23 -1.27 -17.65
N PRO A 213 -4.49 0.05 -17.51
CA PRO A 213 -5.39 0.54 -16.48
C PRO A 213 -6.84 0.17 -16.80
N THR A 214 -7.64 -0.02 -15.75
CA THR A 214 -9.09 -0.24 -15.84
C THR A 214 -9.82 1.02 -16.29
N VAL A 215 -9.31 2.18 -15.87
CA VAL A 215 -9.82 3.51 -16.22
C VAL A 215 -8.66 4.50 -16.27
N THR A 216 -8.68 5.39 -17.26
CA THR A 216 -7.68 6.44 -17.46
C THR A 216 -8.03 7.71 -16.68
N ALA A 217 -7.02 8.54 -16.40
CA ALA A 217 -7.24 9.85 -15.78
C ALA A 217 -8.24 10.71 -16.57
N GLU A 218 -8.14 10.69 -17.90
CA GLU A 218 -9.03 11.42 -18.79
C GLU A 218 -10.49 10.95 -18.67
N GLU A 219 -10.72 9.65 -18.55
CA GLU A 219 -12.06 9.10 -18.34
C GLU A 219 -12.63 9.48 -16.96
N MET A 220 -11.80 9.49 -15.91
CA MET A 220 -12.21 9.96 -14.58
C MET A 220 -12.67 11.43 -14.62
N ILE A 221 -11.88 12.32 -15.24
CA ILE A 221 -12.21 13.75 -15.38
C ILE A 221 -13.50 13.94 -16.18
N ALA A 222 -13.67 13.20 -17.27
CA ALA A 222 -14.85 13.30 -18.11
C ALA A 222 -16.13 12.93 -17.35
N ARG A 223 -16.07 11.92 -16.47
CA ARG A 223 -17.20 11.52 -15.62
C ARG A 223 -17.52 12.57 -14.56
N GLU A 224 -16.53 13.08 -13.84
CA GLU A 224 -16.74 14.12 -12.83
C GLU A 224 -17.41 15.36 -13.43
N TYR A 225 -16.96 15.78 -14.63
CA TYR A 225 -17.59 16.88 -15.36
C TYR A 225 -19.06 16.60 -15.72
N GLN A 226 -19.37 15.38 -16.14
CA GLN A 226 -20.73 14.98 -16.47
C GLN A 226 -21.64 14.95 -15.23
N GLU A 227 -21.15 14.41 -14.11
CA GLU A 227 -21.86 14.39 -12.83
C GLU A 227 -22.14 15.80 -12.30
N ASP A 228 -21.20 16.73 -12.47
CA ASP A 228 -21.39 18.13 -12.09
C ASP A 228 -22.45 18.83 -12.95
N ILE A 229 -22.51 18.55 -14.26
CA ILE A 229 -23.58 19.06 -15.13
C ILE A 229 -24.95 18.54 -14.65
N GLU A 230 -25.05 17.24 -14.38
CA GLU A 230 -26.30 16.61 -13.94
C GLU A 230 -26.77 17.17 -12.59
N ARG A 231 -25.84 17.37 -11.64
CA ARG A 231 -26.13 18.00 -10.35
C ARG A 231 -26.68 19.41 -10.53
N GLN A 232 -26.01 20.25 -11.32
CA GLN A 232 -26.44 21.63 -11.58
C GLN A 232 -27.80 21.68 -12.31
N GLN A 233 -28.11 20.71 -13.17
CA GLN A 233 -29.42 20.62 -13.81
C GLN A 233 -30.51 20.24 -12.80
N SER A 234 -30.24 19.26 -11.92
CA SER A 234 -31.20 18.82 -10.90
C SER A 234 -31.53 19.92 -9.87
N GLU A 235 -30.56 20.74 -9.50
CA GLU A 235 -30.71 21.87 -8.57
C GLU A 235 -31.51 23.04 -9.18
N ARG A 236 -31.57 23.15 -10.51
CA ARG A 236 -32.35 24.19 -11.21
C ARG A 236 -33.81 23.79 -11.44
N THR A 237 -34.14 22.51 -11.30
CA THR A 237 -35.48 21.95 -11.50
C THR A 237 -36.26 21.72 -10.21
N ASN A 238 -35.65 21.93 -9.05
CA ASN A 238 -36.26 21.94 -7.71
C ASN A 238 -36.40 23.36 -7.17
#